data_AF-A0AAV5YTV6-F1
#
_entry.id   AF-A0AAV5YTV6-F1
#
_cell.length_a   1.000
_cell.length_b   1.000
_cell.length_c   1.000
_cell.angle_alpha   90.00
_cell.angle_beta   90.00
_cell.angle_gamma   90.00
#
_symmetry.space_group_name_H-M   'P 1'
#
loop_
_entity.id
_entity.type
_entity.pdbx_description
1 polymer ?
#
loop_
_entity_poly.entity_id
_entity_poly.type
_entity_poly.pdbx_seq_one_letter_code
_entity_poly.pdbx_strand_id
1 'polypeptide(L)' 'RRTGANASRQGFRQALESLRGLDLGIGAPLTFTSERHQGLDSVYFTRVDGERWVPVADWSAAVKA' A
#
# COMPACT_ATOMS: atom_id res chain seq x y z
N ARG A 1 12.80 9.63 -14.57
CA ARG A 1 11.92 9.68 -13.37
C ARG A 1 10.56 10.20 -13.83
N ARG A 2 9.43 9.60 -13.42
CA ARG A 2 8.10 9.73 -14.10
C ARG A 2 7.55 11.16 -14.29
N THR A 3 7.96 12.13 -13.47
CA THR A 3 7.58 13.55 -13.58
C THR A 3 8.48 14.39 -14.49
N GLY A 4 9.58 13.84 -15.00
CA GLY A 4 10.60 14.61 -15.72
C GLY A 4 11.41 15.56 -14.82
N ALA A 5 12.22 16.42 -15.44
CA ALA A 5 13.12 17.37 -14.77
C ALA A 5 12.39 18.60 -14.19
N ASN A 6 11.28 19.01 -14.81
CA ASN A 6 10.49 20.16 -14.39
C ASN A 6 9.23 19.69 -13.66
N ALA A 7 9.37 19.38 -12.37
CA ALA A 7 8.25 18.92 -11.56
C ALA A 7 7.18 20.02 -11.41
N SER A 8 5.93 19.68 -11.71
CA SER A 8 4.75 20.54 -11.51
C SER A 8 3.68 19.76 -10.73
N ARG A 9 2.72 20.46 -10.12
CA ARG A 9 1.59 19.80 -9.42
C ARG A 9 0.82 18.85 -10.35
N GLN A 10 0.54 19.29 -11.57
CA GLN A 10 -0.14 18.47 -12.58
C GLN A 10 0.71 17.27 -13.00
N GLY A 11 2.00 17.49 -13.29
CA GLY A 11 2.92 16.43 -13.70
C GLY A 11 3.12 15.38 -12.59
N PHE A 12 3.13 15.80 -11.33
CA PHE A 12 3.17 14.89 -10.19
C PHE A 12 1.93 14.01 -10.09
N ARG A 13 0.73 14.59 -10.23
CA ARG A 13 -0.52 13.82 -10.26
C ARG A 13 -0.52 12.80 -11.40
N GLN A 14 -0.19 13.22 -12.61
CA GLN A 14 -0.14 12.32 -13.78
C GLN A 14 0.88 11.19 -13.59
N ALA A 15 2.03 11.49 -12.99
CA ALA A 15 3.03 10.48 -12.68
C ALA A 15 2.50 9.45 -11.66
N LEU A 16 1.79 9.87 -10.62
CA LEU A 16 1.16 8.97 -9.66
C LEU A 16 0.07 8.12 -10.33
N GLU A 17 -0.84 8.75 -11.07
CA GLU A 17 -1.92 8.09 -11.83
C GLU A 17 -1.42 7.17 -12.96
N SER A 18 -0.12 7.20 -13.28
CA SER A 18 0.53 6.27 -14.23
C SER A 18 1.06 4.98 -13.57
N LEU A 19 1.03 4.88 -12.25
CA LEU A 19 1.47 3.68 -11.53
C LEU A 19 0.45 2.56 -11.74
N ARG A 20 0.90 1.47 -12.36
CA ARG A 20 0.12 0.25 -12.59
C ARG A 20 0.92 -0.91 -12.02
N GLY A 21 0.35 -1.60 -11.03
CA GLY A 21 0.97 -2.77 -10.44
C GLY A 21 2.35 -2.52 -9.83
N LEU A 22 2.61 -1.33 -9.27
CA LEU A 22 3.92 -1.03 -8.67
C LEU A 22 4.11 -1.91 -7.44
N ASP A 23 5.12 -2.77 -7.49
CA ASP A 23 5.54 -3.57 -6.34
C ASP A 23 6.56 -2.79 -5.49
N LEU A 24 6.25 -2.63 -4.20
CA LEU A 24 7.10 -2.00 -3.20
C LEU A 24 7.66 -3.01 -2.18
N GLY A 25 7.43 -4.31 -2.38
CA GLY A 25 7.80 -5.37 -1.44
C GLY A 25 6.92 -5.43 -0.19
N ILE A 26 5.73 -4.83 -0.23
CA ILE A 26 4.78 -4.81 0.90
C ILE A 26 3.75 -5.94 0.85
N GLY A 27 3.83 -6.86 -0.12
CA GLY A 27 2.91 -7.98 -0.27
C GLY A 27 1.63 -7.67 -1.07
N ALA A 28 1.50 -6.46 -1.61
CA ALA A 28 0.42 -6.09 -2.51
C ALA A 28 0.87 -5.01 -3.52
N PRO A 29 0.45 -5.09 -4.79
CA PRO A 29 0.82 -4.12 -5.81
C PRO A 29 -0.01 -2.83 -5.69
N LEU A 30 0.60 -1.68 -5.95
CA LEU A 30 -0.08 -0.37 -5.92
C LEU A 30 -0.53 0.04 -7.32
N THR A 31 -1.78 0.53 -7.41
CA THR A 31 -2.32 1.10 -8.65
C THR A 31 -3.16 2.34 -8.36
N PHE A 32 -2.80 3.47 -8.99
CA PHE A 32 -3.56 4.73 -8.92
C PHE A 32 -4.08 5.07 -10.31
N THR A 33 -5.33 5.49 -10.45
CA THR A 33 -5.91 5.97 -11.72
C THR A 33 -6.52 7.36 -11.55
N SER A 34 -6.96 8.00 -12.63
CA SER A 34 -7.67 9.27 -12.57
C SER A 34 -8.98 9.19 -11.77
N GLU A 35 -9.59 8.01 -11.71
CA GLU A 35 -10.86 7.73 -11.03
C GLU A 35 -10.66 7.09 -9.65
N ARG A 36 -9.47 6.55 -9.35
CA ARG A 36 -9.17 5.84 -8.10
C ARG A 36 -7.83 6.28 -7.51
N HIS A 37 -7.91 7.10 -6.45
CA HIS A 37 -6.74 7.63 -5.75
C HIS A 37 -6.31 6.82 -4.52
N GLN A 38 -7.12 5.88 -4.04
CA GLN A 38 -6.68 4.87 -3.07
C GLN A 38 -5.88 3.80 -3.82
N GLY A 39 -4.57 3.73 -3.62
CA GLY A 39 -3.70 2.85 -4.42
C GLY A 39 -3.63 1.39 -3.96
N LEU A 40 -4.06 1.12 -2.72
CA LEU A 40 -3.91 -0.12 -1.99
C LEU A 40 -5.20 -0.41 -1.23
N ASP A 41 -5.71 -1.64 -1.34
CA ASP A 41 -6.88 -2.10 -0.57
C ASP A 41 -6.55 -3.14 0.50
N SER A 42 -5.32 -3.67 0.51
CA SER A 42 -4.91 -4.70 1.46
C SER A 42 -4.80 -4.13 2.87
N VAL A 43 -5.38 -4.85 3.83
CA VAL A 43 -5.30 -4.56 5.27
C VAL A 43 -4.38 -5.59 5.93
N TYR A 44 -3.39 -5.12 6.67
CA TYR A 44 -2.42 -5.96 7.38
C TYR A 44 -2.80 -6.02 8.86
N PHE A 45 -3.34 -7.15 9.27
CA PHE A 45 -3.74 -7.33 10.67
C PHE A 45 -2.53 -7.66 11.53
N THR A 46 -2.46 -7.01 12.68
CA THR A 46 -1.41 -7.22 13.69
C THR A 46 -2.05 -7.44 15.05
N ARG A 47 -1.42 -8.28 15.87
CA ARG A 47 -1.78 -8.47 17.28
C ARG A 47 -0.58 -8.14 18.16
N VAL A 48 -0.84 -7.96 19.44
CA VAL A 48 0.21 -7.88 20.47
C VAL A 48 0.53 -9.30 20.96
N ASP A 49 1.82 -9.62 21.03
CA ASP A 49 2.36 -10.84 21.64
C ASP A 49 3.43 -10.44 22.65
N GLY A 50 3.10 -10.54 23.94
CA GLY A 50 3.90 -9.91 25.01
C GLY A 50 3.99 -8.40 24.80
N GLU A 51 5.21 -7.89 24.57
CA GLU A 51 5.49 -6.47 24.34
C GLU A 51 5.76 -6.14 22.86
N ARG A 52 5.41 -7.05 21.92
CA ARG A 52 5.73 -6.89 20.49
C ARG A 52 4.47 -6.91 19.63
N TRP A 53 4.49 -6.12 18.56
CA TRP A 53 3.52 -6.23 17.47
C TRP A 53 3.96 -7.33 16.51
N VAL A 54 3.06 -8.26 16.22
CA VAL A 54 3.31 -9.37 15.29
C VAL A 54 2.16 -9.48 14.28
N PRO A 55 2.40 -9.88 13.01
CA PRO A 55 1.34 -10.11 12.04
C PRO A 55 0.38 -11.22 12.47
N VAL A 56 -0.90 -11.08 12.12
CA VAL A 56 -1.87 -12.17 12.22
C VAL A 56 -1.68 -13.09 11.01
N ALA A 57 -1.01 -14.22 11.22
CA ALA A 57 -0.85 -15.26 10.20
C ALA A 57 -1.91 -16.37 10.31
N ASP A 58 -2.48 -16.55 11.50
CA ASP A 58 -3.55 -17.51 11.79
C ASP A 58 -4.63 -16.80 12.63
N TRP A 59 -5.81 -16.66 12.03
CA TRP A 59 -6.97 -16.05 12.68
C TRP A 59 -7.54 -16.89 13.80
N SER A 60 -7.57 -18.22 13.67
CA SER A 60 -8.05 -19.11 14.72
C SER A 60 -7.16 -19.06 15.95
N ALA A 61 -5.86 -18.85 15.78
CA ALA A 61 -4.95 -18.57 16.90
C ALA A 61 -5.14 -17.16 17.46
N ALA A 62 -5.34 -16.15 16.60
CA ALA A 62 -5.41 -14.74 17.00
C ALA A 62 -6.67 -14.34 17.79
N VAL A 63 -7.77 -15.09 17.66
CA VAL A 63 -9.05 -14.79 18.34
C VAL A 63 -9.37 -15.72 19.51
N LYS A 64 -8.46 -16.63 19.90
CA LYS A 64 -8.66 -17.47 21.08
C LYS A 64 -8.61 -16.61 22.34
N ALA A 65 -9.64 -16.76 23.17
CA ALA A 65 -9.79 -16.10 24.47
C ALA A 65 -8.82 -16.64 25.51
#